data_AF-A0A9D4MWC7-F1
#
_entry.id   AF-A0A9D4MWC7-F1
#
_cell.length_a   1.000
_cell.length_b   1.000
_cell.length_c   1.000
_cell.angle_alpha   90.00
_cell.angle_beta   90.00
_cell.angle_gamma   90.00
#
_symmetry.space_group_name_H-M   'P 1'
#
loop_
_entity.id
_entity.type
_entity.pdbx_description
1 polymer ?
#
loop_
_entity_poly.entity_id
_entity_poly.type
_entity_poly.pdbx_seq_one_letter_code
_entity_poly.pdbx_strand_id
1 'polypeptide(L)'
;MQPLTKLFSKLLPTSNHSTFDDSLPRNVGKLKPDKHSGDPTLAWDKIKGKQNKQCVKPVDINLPVPDDRVRFVCISDTHTEWEQSGIHIPDGDILLHAGDMTMSGQKNELEIVKKYLDSLPHKHKVVIAGNHDLSFDHKFMVNRIKNNYYTFDHKDFQMYLKKCGVRCTRDLFNDIYLEDSMVKIYGINIYGSPWTPGSGFWGFQCCRGAQLMSKWNMVPNSTDVLLTHMPPLGYGDNIREIFQKHVGCVDLLKTVQTRVKPAYHVYGHIHEGYGMRTDGTTIFVNAAVCDEDYNAVNSPIIFDIQLPKGVTKQSFGDNQVEWVIPTETLALYEEDIEIVFEDYQEFPDEGAVSTGGGGQEGHEVLPTHAETILNNVVSVLLQSDAESVSSESDVSRKSLDSCESQDRLDCAIGHEDSEYTLEDGGGGIH
;
A
#
# COMPACT_ATOMS: atom_id res chain seq x y z
N MET A 1 1.34 -21.73 44.74
CA MET A 1 0.92 -20.63 43.86
C MET A 1 1.11 -19.32 44.61
N GLN A 2 2.12 -18.55 44.19
CA GLN A 2 2.38 -17.13 44.46
C GLN A 2 3.01 -16.57 43.17
N PRO A 3 2.80 -15.29 42.81
CA PRO A 3 2.87 -14.83 41.42
C PRO A 3 4.29 -14.44 40.95
N LEU A 4 4.62 -14.82 39.71
CA LEU A 4 5.80 -14.41 38.96
C LEU A 4 5.59 -13.01 38.34
N THR A 5 5.78 -11.94 39.12
CA THR A 5 5.80 -10.55 38.65
C THR A 5 7.18 -9.88 38.77
N LYS A 6 8.26 -10.61 38.49
CA LYS A 6 9.61 -10.04 38.41
C LYS A 6 10.44 -10.69 37.31
N LEU A 7 10.23 -10.29 36.06
CA LEU A 7 11.27 -10.50 35.03
C LEU A 7 11.18 -9.58 33.81
N PHE A 8 10.96 -8.26 33.95
CA PHE A 8 11.29 -7.30 32.86
C PHE A 8 11.68 -5.93 33.43
N SER A 9 12.72 -5.90 34.26
CA SER A 9 13.38 -4.64 34.65
C SER A 9 14.87 -4.83 34.79
N LYS A 10 15.56 -4.90 33.64
CA LYS A 10 16.98 -4.56 33.45
C LYS A 10 17.39 -4.99 32.06
N LEU A 11 17.46 -4.03 31.14
CA LEU A 11 18.46 -3.89 30.07
C LEU A 11 18.06 -2.66 29.23
N LEU A 12 18.32 -1.48 29.78
CA LEU A 12 18.44 -0.25 28.99
C LEU A 12 19.75 0.42 29.44
N PRO A 13 20.72 0.64 28.55
CA PRO A 13 21.72 1.67 28.77
C PRO A 13 21.04 3.03 28.57
N THR A 14 21.18 3.89 29.57
CA THR A 14 20.90 5.31 29.48
C THR A 14 21.90 5.99 28.55
N SER A 15 21.44 6.71 27.53
CA SER A 15 22.22 7.79 26.92
C SER A 15 21.32 8.93 26.46
N ASN A 16 21.67 10.13 26.94
CA ASN A 16 21.01 11.42 26.73
C ASN A 16 21.33 12.02 25.34
N HIS A 17 20.30 12.61 24.70
CA HIS A 17 20.29 13.66 23.65
C HIS A 17 21.03 13.40 22.31
N SER A 18 20.56 13.74 21.09
CA SER A 18 19.40 14.40 20.46
C SER A 18 19.49 14.01 18.95
N THR A 19 18.47 13.98 18.07
CA THR A 19 17.47 14.99 17.70
C THR A 19 16.26 14.33 17.02
N PHE A 20 15.25 13.93 17.79
CA PHE A 20 13.86 13.87 17.34
C PHE A 20 13.05 14.40 18.51
N ASP A 21 12.21 15.39 18.25
CA ASP A 21 11.42 16.08 19.27
C ASP A 21 10.35 15.12 19.80
N ASP A 22 10.70 14.41 20.88
CA ASP A 22 9.87 13.40 21.55
C ASP A 22 8.76 14.03 22.43
N SER A 23 8.48 15.33 22.26
CA SER A 23 7.55 16.11 23.11
C SER A 23 6.12 16.24 22.58
N LEU A 24 5.78 15.59 21.47
CA LEU A 24 4.40 15.60 20.96
C LEU A 24 3.54 14.55 21.70
N PRO A 25 2.31 14.90 22.13
CA PRO A 25 1.42 13.98 22.84
C PRO A 25 1.11 12.78 21.95
N ARG A 26 1.54 11.59 22.39
CA ARG A 26 1.42 10.29 21.67
C ARG A 26 0.00 9.75 21.53
N ASN A 27 -1.02 10.60 21.67
CA ASN A 27 -2.42 10.23 21.54
C ASN A 27 -3.21 11.33 20.85
N VAL A 28 -2.81 11.68 19.63
CA VAL A 28 -3.65 12.49 18.74
C VAL A 28 -4.75 11.56 18.22
N GLY A 29 -5.92 11.62 18.87
CA GLY A 29 -7.04 10.71 18.62
C GLY A 29 -7.51 10.66 17.14
N LYS A 30 -8.30 9.62 16.83
CA LYS A 30 -8.87 9.35 15.49
C LYS A 30 -9.38 10.66 14.84
N LEU A 31 -8.87 10.98 13.66
CA LEU A 31 -9.30 12.14 12.90
C LEU A 31 -10.68 11.90 12.30
N LYS A 32 -11.51 12.95 12.28
CA LYS A 32 -12.78 12.95 11.54
C LYS A 32 -12.56 13.42 10.10
N PRO A 33 -13.37 12.94 9.14
CA PRO A 33 -13.30 13.41 7.76
C PRO A 33 -13.43 14.93 7.64
N ASP A 34 -12.76 15.51 6.65
CA ASP A 34 -13.01 16.89 6.28
C ASP A 34 -14.40 17.05 5.65
N LYS A 35 -15.07 18.16 5.96
CA LYS A 35 -16.39 18.49 5.40
C LYS A 35 -16.36 18.70 3.87
N HIS A 36 -15.19 18.91 3.29
CA HIS A 36 -14.96 19.04 1.86
C HIS A 36 -14.29 17.81 1.26
N SER A 37 -14.25 16.68 1.97
CA SER A 37 -13.61 15.46 1.46
C SER A 37 -14.18 15.02 0.10
N GLY A 38 -15.50 15.19 -0.12
CA GLY A 38 -16.16 14.88 -1.39
C GLY A 38 -15.87 15.84 -2.55
N ASP A 39 -15.23 17.00 -2.32
CA ASP A 39 -14.88 17.96 -3.37
C ASP A 39 -13.43 18.46 -3.16
N PRO A 40 -12.44 17.72 -3.67
CA PRO A 40 -11.03 18.02 -3.44
C PRO A 40 -10.61 19.36 -4.04
N THR A 41 -11.21 19.78 -5.16
CA THR A 41 -10.88 21.07 -5.79
C THR A 41 -11.36 22.23 -4.94
N LEU A 42 -12.59 22.17 -4.43
CA LEU A 42 -13.10 23.15 -3.47
C LEU A 42 -12.28 23.14 -2.17
N ALA A 43 -11.89 21.96 -1.69
CA ALA A 43 -11.04 21.85 -0.51
C ALA A 43 -9.69 22.55 -0.74
N TRP A 44 -9.07 22.33 -1.90
CA TRP A 44 -7.81 22.97 -2.26
C TRP A 44 -7.91 24.48 -2.33
N ASP A 45 -8.94 25.01 -2.99
CA ASP A 45 -9.16 26.45 -3.10
C ASP A 45 -9.23 27.16 -1.74
N LYS A 46 -9.74 26.47 -0.71
CA LYS A 46 -9.83 26.99 0.65
C LYS A 46 -8.51 26.97 1.42
N ILE A 47 -7.60 26.04 1.10
CA ILE A 47 -6.37 25.84 1.87
C ILE A 47 -5.11 26.29 1.14
N LYS A 48 -5.11 26.42 -0.19
CA LYS A 48 -3.90 26.68 -1.00
C LYS A 48 -3.10 27.90 -0.56
N GLY A 49 -3.78 28.96 -0.12
CA GLY A 49 -3.12 30.18 0.39
C GLY A 49 -2.38 30.02 1.72
N LYS A 50 -2.55 28.88 2.41
CA LYS A 50 -1.88 28.54 3.67
C LYS A 50 -0.78 27.48 3.50
N GLN A 51 -0.65 26.91 2.31
CA GLN A 51 0.29 25.83 2.04
C GLN A 51 1.68 26.40 1.75
N ASN A 52 2.70 25.89 2.44
CA ASN A 52 4.10 26.26 2.19
C ASN A 52 4.74 25.31 1.16
N LYS A 53 4.16 25.23 -0.04
CA LYS A 53 4.58 24.25 -1.05
C LYS A 53 5.85 24.71 -1.77
N GLN A 54 6.93 23.95 -1.64
CA GLN A 54 8.23 24.22 -2.27
C GLN A 54 8.68 23.05 -3.16
N CYS A 55 9.47 23.34 -4.19
CA CYS A 55 10.09 22.30 -5.02
C CYS A 55 11.32 21.73 -4.33
N VAL A 56 11.48 20.40 -4.39
CA VAL A 56 12.67 19.69 -3.91
C VAL A 56 13.31 18.99 -5.11
N LYS A 57 14.63 18.94 -5.15
CA LYS A 57 15.36 18.15 -6.15
C LYS A 57 15.70 16.78 -5.56
N PRO A 58 15.57 15.70 -6.34
CA PRO A 58 16.04 14.38 -5.92
C PRO A 58 17.55 14.37 -5.71
N VAL A 59 18.03 13.36 -5.00
CA VAL A 59 19.46 13.06 -4.92
C VAL A 59 19.96 12.68 -6.32
N ASP A 60 21.15 13.16 -6.68
CA ASP A 60 21.77 12.80 -7.97
C ASP A 60 22.10 11.31 -8.00
N ILE A 61 21.56 10.63 -9.01
CA ILE A 61 21.68 9.20 -9.28
C ILE A 61 23.13 8.71 -9.38
N ASN A 62 24.07 9.60 -9.74
CA ASN A 62 25.48 9.25 -9.91
C ASN A 62 26.29 9.33 -8.62
N LEU A 63 25.70 9.83 -7.52
CA LEU A 63 26.40 9.90 -6.24
C LEU A 63 26.50 8.51 -5.62
N PRO A 64 27.62 8.17 -4.97
CA PRO A 64 27.73 6.91 -4.24
C PRO A 64 26.70 6.85 -3.10
N VAL A 65 26.29 5.63 -2.73
CA VAL A 65 25.41 5.39 -1.59
C VAL A 65 26.24 5.48 -0.29
N PRO A 66 26.00 6.45 0.61
CA PRO A 66 26.78 6.55 1.84
C PRO A 66 26.46 5.42 2.83
N ASP A 67 27.43 5.00 3.64
CA ASP A 67 27.24 3.93 4.64
C ASP A 67 26.46 4.38 5.88
N ASP A 68 26.45 5.69 6.16
CA ASP A 68 25.74 6.34 7.27
C ASP A 68 24.35 6.86 6.87
N ARG A 69 23.91 6.53 5.65
CA ARG A 69 22.57 6.84 5.14
C ARG A 69 21.93 5.61 4.51
N VAL A 70 20.60 5.62 4.48
CA VAL A 70 19.80 4.65 3.73
C VAL A 70 19.26 5.36 2.50
N ARG A 71 19.61 4.85 1.32
CA ARG A 71 19.11 5.35 0.05
C ARG A 71 17.85 4.60 -0.38
N PHE A 72 16.81 5.38 -0.62
CA PHE A 72 15.54 4.93 -1.15
C PHE A 72 15.45 5.24 -2.64
N VAL A 73 15.05 4.26 -3.42
CA VAL A 73 14.78 4.39 -4.86
C VAL A 73 13.28 4.20 -5.06
N CYS A 74 12.60 5.24 -5.52
CA CYS A 74 11.14 5.30 -5.56
C CYS A 74 10.64 5.23 -6.99
N ILE A 75 9.69 4.34 -7.22
CA ILE A 75 8.95 4.17 -8.47
C ILE A 75 7.49 3.84 -8.15
N SER A 76 6.62 3.98 -9.13
CA SER A 76 5.19 3.68 -9.07
C SER A 76 4.64 3.63 -10.50
N ASP A 77 3.46 3.03 -10.68
CA ASP A 77 2.70 3.10 -11.95
C ASP A 77 3.55 2.65 -13.13
N THR A 78 4.09 1.45 -13.01
CA THR A 78 4.94 0.85 -14.04
C THR A 78 4.14 0.02 -15.00
N HIS A 79 2.94 -0.44 -14.62
CA HIS A 79 1.97 -0.99 -15.55
C HIS A 79 2.51 -2.12 -16.44
N THR A 80 3.42 -2.94 -15.91
CA THR A 80 4.13 -4.00 -16.67
C THR A 80 5.11 -3.48 -17.75
N GLU A 81 5.25 -2.16 -17.93
CA GLU A 81 6.11 -1.49 -18.92
C GLU A 81 7.58 -1.41 -18.48
N TRP A 82 8.17 -2.58 -18.19
CA TRP A 82 9.55 -2.68 -17.69
C TRP A 82 10.58 -3.03 -18.77
N GLU A 83 10.30 -4.04 -19.59
CA GLU A 83 11.28 -4.53 -20.58
C GLU A 83 11.39 -3.59 -21.79
N GLN A 84 10.29 -2.91 -22.16
CA GLN A 84 10.23 -2.04 -23.33
C GLN A 84 10.65 -0.60 -23.04
N SER A 85 10.57 -0.17 -21.78
CA SER A 85 10.80 1.22 -21.37
C SER A 85 12.26 1.65 -21.34
N GLY A 86 13.20 0.70 -21.16
CA GLY A 86 14.61 1.02 -20.99
C GLY A 86 14.91 1.83 -19.72
N ILE A 87 14.00 1.83 -18.74
CA ILE A 87 14.22 2.54 -17.47
C ILE A 87 15.33 1.85 -16.69
N HIS A 88 16.34 2.64 -16.34
CA HIS A 88 17.42 2.23 -15.49
C HIS A 88 17.08 2.51 -14.02
N ILE A 89 16.84 1.45 -13.24
CA ILE A 89 16.71 1.56 -11.78
C ILE A 89 18.10 1.66 -11.18
N PRO A 90 18.45 2.78 -10.53
CA PRO A 90 19.77 2.95 -9.93
C PRO A 90 19.97 2.10 -8.69
N ASP A 91 21.23 2.01 -8.27
CA ASP A 91 21.60 1.40 -7.01
C ASP A 91 21.00 2.15 -5.81
N GLY A 92 20.50 1.39 -4.85
CA GLY A 92 19.98 1.87 -3.59
C GLY A 92 19.89 0.77 -2.55
N ASP A 93 19.64 1.15 -1.29
CA ASP A 93 19.50 0.20 -0.20
C ASP A 93 18.10 -0.41 -0.16
N ILE A 94 17.08 0.42 -0.43
CA ILE A 94 15.66 0.03 -0.41
C ILE A 94 14.97 0.55 -1.67
N LEU A 95 14.35 -0.35 -2.43
CA LEU A 95 13.41 0.02 -3.49
C LEU A 95 12.01 0.19 -2.89
N LEU A 96 11.32 1.26 -3.25
CA LEU A 96 9.89 1.48 -2.95
C LEU A 96 9.09 1.45 -4.26
N HIS A 97 8.08 0.59 -4.37
CA HIS A 97 7.09 0.62 -5.45
C HIS A 97 5.71 1.01 -4.90
N ALA A 98 5.18 2.16 -5.33
CA ALA A 98 3.95 2.74 -4.77
C ALA A 98 2.65 2.30 -5.45
N GLY A 99 2.58 1.03 -5.89
CA GLY A 99 1.39 0.48 -6.56
C GLY A 99 1.39 0.58 -8.08
N ASP A 100 0.39 -0.05 -8.68
CA ASP A 100 0.20 -0.22 -10.13
C ASP A 100 1.44 -0.80 -10.82
N MET A 101 1.88 -1.94 -10.28
CA MET A 101 2.93 -2.77 -10.89
C MET A 101 2.42 -3.44 -12.17
N THR A 102 1.12 -3.72 -12.23
CA THR A 102 0.44 -4.44 -13.31
C THR A 102 -0.59 -3.55 -14.02
N MET A 103 -1.13 -4.01 -15.15
CA MET A 103 -2.26 -3.32 -15.82
C MET A 103 -3.61 -3.79 -15.29
N SER A 104 -3.70 -5.01 -14.80
CA SER A 104 -4.97 -5.60 -14.38
C SER A 104 -4.81 -6.75 -13.37
N GLY A 105 -3.61 -6.94 -12.83
CA GLY A 105 -3.29 -8.03 -11.89
C GLY A 105 -3.33 -9.42 -12.53
N GLN A 106 -3.25 -9.52 -13.86
CA GLN A 106 -3.31 -10.80 -14.55
C GLN A 106 -2.04 -11.64 -14.33
N LYS A 107 -2.18 -12.96 -14.40
CA LYS A 107 -1.08 -13.92 -14.20
C LYS A 107 0.18 -13.63 -15.03
N ASN A 108 0.03 -13.38 -16.32
CA ASN A 108 1.15 -13.08 -17.22
C ASN A 108 1.88 -11.78 -16.82
N GLU A 109 1.14 -10.76 -16.39
CA GLU A 109 1.70 -9.50 -15.87
C GLU A 109 2.47 -9.75 -14.58
N LEU A 110 1.92 -10.53 -13.65
CA LEU A 110 2.58 -10.89 -12.40
C LEU A 110 3.88 -11.67 -12.62
N GLU A 111 3.92 -12.57 -13.62
CA GLU A 111 5.14 -13.29 -13.99
C GLU A 111 6.24 -12.33 -14.49
N ILE A 112 5.87 -11.29 -15.25
CA ILE A 112 6.78 -10.25 -15.73
C ILE A 112 7.28 -9.39 -14.55
N VAL A 113 6.36 -8.88 -13.72
CA VAL A 113 6.70 -8.05 -12.54
C VAL A 113 7.62 -8.83 -11.60
N LYS A 114 7.30 -10.09 -11.31
CA LYS A 114 8.12 -10.95 -10.44
C LYS A 114 9.54 -11.11 -10.99
N LYS A 115 9.66 -11.49 -12.27
CA LYS A 115 10.97 -11.64 -12.94
C LYS A 115 11.79 -10.37 -12.84
N TYR A 116 11.15 -9.22 -12.99
CA TYR A 116 11.81 -7.93 -12.92
C TYR A 116 12.28 -7.59 -11.50
N LEU A 117 11.40 -7.64 -10.50
CA LEU A 117 11.75 -7.36 -9.10
C LEU A 117 12.84 -8.32 -8.58
N ASP A 118 12.78 -9.60 -8.94
CA ASP A 118 13.80 -10.59 -8.60
C ASP A 118 15.17 -10.28 -9.25
N SER A 119 15.20 -9.55 -10.37
CA SER A 119 16.45 -9.17 -11.06
C SER A 119 17.16 -7.96 -10.46
N LEU A 120 16.46 -7.13 -9.68
CA LEU A 120 17.02 -5.90 -9.13
C LEU A 120 17.96 -6.17 -7.94
N PRO A 121 19.12 -5.48 -7.85
CA PRO A 121 20.15 -5.76 -6.84
C PRO A 121 19.82 -5.22 -5.44
N HIS A 122 18.72 -4.50 -5.30
CA HIS A 122 18.30 -3.87 -4.05
C HIS A 122 18.16 -4.92 -2.96
N LYS A 123 18.77 -4.66 -1.80
CA LYS A 123 18.75 -5.60 -0.68
C LYS A 123 17.33 -5.81 -0.15
N HIS A 124 16.56 -4.74 -0.08
CA HIS A 124 15.16 -4.75 0.31
C HIS A 124 14.33 -4.11 -0.79
N LYS A 125 13.19 -4.70 -1.11
CA LYS A 125 12.16 -4.09 -1.95
C LYS A 125 10.88 -4.07 -1.14
N VAL A 126 10.27 -2.90 -1.05
CA VAL A 126 9.01 -2.68 -0.35
C VAL A 126 7.99 -2.24 -1.38
N VAL A 127 6.88 -2.97 -1.48
CA VAL A 127 5.87 -2.75 -2.51
C VAL A 127 4.49 -2.67 -1.87
N ILE A 128 3.63 -1.80 -2.40
CA ILE A 128 2.18 -1.80 -2.12
C ILE A 128 1.46 -2.09 -3.44
N ALA A 129 0.19 -2.47 -3.37
CA ALA A 129 -0.68 -2.54 -4.53
C ALA A 129 -1.22 -1.14 -4.90
N GLY A 130 -1.69 -1.00 -6.15
CA GLY A 130 -2.52 0.11 -6.61
C GLY A 130 -3.88 -0.36 -7.14
N ASN A 131 -4.60 0.50 -7.85
CA ASN A 131 -5.94 0.17 -8.34
C ASN A 131 -5.95 -0.78 -9.55
N HIS A 132 -4.86 -0.86 -10.32
CA HIS A 132 -4.70 -1.82 -11.42
C HIS A 132 -4.27 -3.21 -10.93
N ASP A 133 -3.74 -3.33 -9.72
CA ASP A 133 -3.27 -4.59 -9.13
C ASP A 133 -4.44 -5.45 -8.59
N LEU A 134 -5.46 -5.69 -9.43
CA LEU A 134 -6.77 -6.24 -9.05
C LEU A 134 -6.69 -7.52 -8.24
N SER A 135 -5.78 -8.42 -8.60
CA SER A 135 -5.63 -9.73 -7.96
C SER A 135 -5.05 -9.67 -6.55
N PHE A 136 -4.58 -8.51 -6.09
CA PHE A 136 -4.21 -8.28 -4.69
C PHE A 136 -5.42 -7.95 -3.81
N ASP A 137 -6.48 -7.36 -4.37
CA ASP A 137 -7.71 -7.06 -3.62
C ASP A 137 -8.69 -8.25 -3.64
N HIS A 138 -8.56 -9.12 -2.63
CA HIS A 138 -9.40 -10.32 -2.52
C HIS A 138 -10.90 -9.98 -2.48
N LYS A 139 -11.32 -8.93 -1.76
CA LYS A 139 -12.75 -8.56 -1.64
C LYS A 139 -13.30 -8.11 -2.98
N PHE A 140 -12.54 -7.31 -3.71
CA PHE A 140 -12.89 -6.89 -5.07
C PHE A 140 -13.00 -8.08 -6.01
N MET A 141 -12.03 -9.01 -5.99
CA MET A 141 -12.04 -10.19 -6.84
C MET A 141 -13.26 -11.08 -6.57
N VAL A 142 -13.57 -11.36 -5.30
CA VAL A 142 -14.77 -12.13 -4.91
C VAL A 142 -16.05 -11.45 -5.44
N ASN A 143 -16.16 -10.12 -5.31
CA ASN A 143 -17.32 -9.38 -5.81
C ASN A 143 -17.41 -9.42 -7.34
N ARG A 144 -16.30 -9.32 -8.08
CA ARG A 144 -16.33 -9.41 -9.55
C ARG A 144 -16.78 -10.78 -10.04
N ILE A 145 -16.32 -11.85 -9.38
CA ILE A 145 -16.71 -13.22 -9.69
C ILE A 145 -18.22 -13.40 -9.48
N LYS A 146 -18.76 -12.94 -8.33
CA LYS A 146 -20.20 -13.00 -8.04
C LYS A 146 -21.05 -12.28 -9.09
N ASN A 147 -20.51 -11.24 -9.72
CA ASN A 147 -21.19 -10.43 -10.72
C ASN A 147 -20.90 -10.81 -12.19
N ASN A 148 -20.22 -11.95 -12.45
CA ASN A 148 -19.90 -12.44 -13.81
C ASN A 148 -19.16 -11.45 -14.73
N TYR A 149 -18.19 -10.70 -14.19
CA TYR A 149 -17.33 -9.86 -15.04
C TYR A 149 -16.28 -10.73 -15.78
N TYR A 150 -16.39 -10.78 -17.11
CA TYR A 150 -15.65 -11.70 -17.99
C TYR A 150 -14.16 -11.39 -18.21
N THR A 151 -13.61 -10.32 -17.62
CA THR A 151 -12.24 -9.85 -17.91
C THR A 151 -11.15 -10.55 -17.11
N PHE A 152 -11.51 -11.45 -16.17
CA PHE A 152 -10.53 -12.17 -15.36
C PHE A 152 -10.93 -13.64 -15.19
N ASP A 153 -10.13 -14.56 -15.73
CA ASP A 153 -10.36 -16.00 -15.56
C ASP A 153 -9.92 -16.44 -14.16
N HIS A 154 -10.86 -16.39 -13.22
CA HIS A 154 -10.63 -16.78 -11.84
C HIS A 154 -10.20 -18.24 -11.68
N LYS A 155 -10.70 -19.16 -12.52
CA LYS A 155 -10.34 -20.58 -12.41
C LYS A 155 -8.89 -20.82 -12.84
N ASP A 156 -8.47 -20.22 -13.96
CA ASP A 156 -7.06 -20.27 -14.37
C ASP A 156 -6.15 -19.62 -13.32
N PHE A 157 -6.58 -18.47 -12.77
CA PHE A 157 -5.79 -17.76 -11.75
C PHE A 157 -5.63 -18.57 -10.46
N GLN A 158 -6.70 -19.18 -9.93
CA GLN A 158 -6.61 -20.07 -8.77
C GLN A 158 -5.72 -21.27 -9.04
N MET A 159 -5.82 -21.87 -10.23
CA MET A 159 -4.95 -22.98 -10.63
C MET A 159 -3.49 -22.54 -10.71
N TYR A 160 -3.22 -21.32 -11.17
CA TYR A 160 -1.90 -20.72 -11.18
C TYR A 160 -1.32 -20.53 -9.78
N LEU A 161 -2.06 -19.91 -8.85
CA LEU A 161 -1.61 -19.75 -7.46
C LEU A 161 -1.29 -21.12 -6.82
N LYS A 162 -2.18 -22.11 -7.02
CA LYS A 162 -1.97 -23.49 -6.56
C LYS A 162 -0.72 -24.11 -7.17
N LYS A 163 -0.48 -23.92 -8.47
CA LYS A 163 0.73 -24.42 -9.17
C LYS A 163 2.00 -23.77 -8.62
N CYS A 164 1.94 -22.49 -8.26
CA CYS A 164 3.04 -21.79 -7.60
C CYS A 164 3.21 -22.14 -6.11
N GLY A 165 2.29 -22.93 -5.54
CA GLY A 165 2.34 -23.34 -4.13
C GLY A 165 1.99 -22.20 -3.16
N VAL A 166 1.28 -21.18 -3.63
CA VAL A 166 0.92 -19.99 -2.85
C VAL A 166 -0.58 -19.86 -2.66
N ARG A 167 -1.02 -19.13 -1.63
CA ARG A 167 -2.45 -18.97 -1.32
C ARG A 167 -3.05 -17.70 -1.90
N CYS A 168 -2.25 -16.65 -2.07
CA CYS A 168 -2.70 -15.38 -2.61
C CYS A 168 -1.58 -14.70 -3.41
N THR A 169 -1.96 -13.68 -4.18
CA THR A 169 -1.06 -12.98 -5.11
C THR A 169 0.19 -12.42 -4.45
N ARG A 170 0.06 -11.82 -3.25
CA ARG A 170 1.21 -11.28 -2.52
C ARG A 170 2.30 -12.32 -2.21
N ASP A 171 1.91 -13.58 -2.02
CA ASP A 171 2.84 -14.66 -1.65
C ASP A 171 3.68 -15.11 -2.87
N LEU A 172 3.41 -14.61 -4.08
CA LEU A 172 4.23 -14.84 -5.27
C LEU A 172 5.58 -14.11 -5.22
N PHE A 173 5.67 -13.05 -4.42
CA PHE A 173 6.82 -12.16 -4.36
C PHE A 173 7.69 -12.46 -3.14
N ASN A 174 9.00 -12.39 -3.32
CA ASN A 174 9.95 -12.45 -2.19
C ASN A 174 10.10 -11.09 -1.49
N ASP A 175 9.53 -10.05 -2.09
CA ASP A 175 9.61 -8.67 -1.65
C ASP A 175 8.67 -8.39 -0.47
N ILE A 176 8.91 -7.29 0.24
CA ILE A 176 8.11 -6.89 1.40
C ILE A 176 6.84 -6.21 0.88
N TYR A 177 5.74 -6.96 0.77
CA TYR A 177 4.43 -6.40 0.47
C TYR A 177 3.80 -5.76 1.71
N LEU A 178 3.39 -4.50 1.60
CA LEU A 178 2.65 -3.78 2.64
C LEU A 178 1.21 -3.54 2.18
N GLU A 179 0.27 -3.90 3.03
CA GLU A 179 -1.14 -3.53 2.93
C GLU A 179 -1.62 -3.22 4.34
N ASP A 180 -1.90 -1.95 4.60
CA ASP A 180 -2.32 -1.43 5.90
C ASP A 180 -1.41 -1.92 7.05
N SER A 181 -0.10 -1.94 6.80
CA SER A 181 0.91 -2.55 7.68
C SER A 181 2.25 -1.81 7.65
N MET A 182 3.10 -2.12 8.63
CA MET A 182 4.37 -1.45 8.85
C MET A 182 5.53 -2.44 8.90
N VAL A 183 6.64 -2.05 8.28
CA VAL A 183 7.94 -2.70 8.43
C VAL A 183 8.96 -1.67 8.91
N LYS A 184 9.92 -2.08 9.71
CA LYS A 184 11.07 -1.27 10.08
C LYS A 184 12.31 -1.81 9.41
N ILE A 185 13.00 -0.97 8.64
CA ILE A 185 14.23 -1.34 7.94
C ILE A 185 15.32 -0.34 8.32
N TYR A 186 16.46 -0.82 8.83
CA TYR A 186 17.55 0.03 9.35
C TYR A 186 17.08 1.05 10.41
N GLY A 187 16.10 0.67 11.24
CA GLY A 187 15.53 1.55 12.25
C GLY A 187 14.48 2.55 11.73
N ILE A 188 14.19 2.56 10.42
CA ILE A 188 13.24 3.48 9.76
C ILE A 188 11.90 2.78 9.60
N ASN A 189 10.82 3.35 10.12
CA ASN A 189 9.47 2.80 10.01
C ASN A 189 8.83 3.18 8.67
N ILE A 190 8.46 2.18 7.88
CA ILE A 190 7.80 2.31 6.58
C ILE A 190 6.39 1.73 6.70
N TYR A 191 5.36 2.56 6.50
CA TYR A 191 3.96 2.13 6.49
C TYR A 191 3.41 2.18 5.07
N GLY A 192 2.70 1.13 4.65
CA GLY A 192 2.15 1.02 3.29
C GLY A 192 0.63 0.82 3.28
N SER A 193 -0.07 1.49 2.35
CA SER A 193 -1.52 1.33 2.19
C SER A 193 -1.98 1.62 0.74
N PRO A 194 -2.75 0.72 0.10
CA PRO A 194 -3.09 0.82 -1.32
C PRO A 194 -4.33 1.69 -1.62
N TRP A 195 -5.09 2.12 -0.60
CA TRP A 195 -6.44 2.66 -0.80
C TRP A 195 -6.49 3.96 -1.62
N THR A 196 -7.42 4.00 -2.58
CA THR A 196 -7.73 5.18 -3.39
C THR A 196 -9.21 5.55 -3.31
N PRO A 197 -9.59 6.80 -3.56
CA PRO A 197 -10.99 7.18 -3.72
C PRO A 197 -11.54 6.62 -5.03
N GLY A 198 -12.71 5.99 -5.00
CA GLY A 198 -13.38 5.54 -6.21
C GLY A 198 -14.70 4.84 -5.95
N SER A 199 -15.35 4.41 -7.03
CA SER A 199 -16.70 3.81 -7.00
C SER A 199 -16.68 2.28 -6.99
N GLY A 200 -15.52 1.65 -6.78
CA GLY A 200 -15.37 0.20 -6.67
C GLY A 200 -15.30 -0.54 -8.01
N PHE A 201 -14.89 0.14 -9.08
CA PHE A 201 -14.67 -0.49 -10.40
C PHE A 201 -13.26 -1.05 -10.57
N TRP A 202 -12.32 -0.56 -9.77
CA TRP A 202 -10.93 -0.98 -9.69
C TRP A 202 -10.58 -1.45 -8.27
N GLY A 203 -9.42 -2.09 -8.11
CA GLY A 203 -8.95 -2.60 -6.82
C GLY A 203 -8.71 -1.47 -5.81
N PHE A 204 -8.85 -1.78 -4.52
CA PHE A 204 -8.53 -0.89 -3.40
C PHE A 204 -9.21 0.49 -3.45
N GLN A 205 -10.40 0.56 -4.04
CA GLN A 205 -11.22 1.78 -4.05
C GLN A 205 -12.19 1.83 -2.88
N CYS A 206 -12.34 2.99 -2.26
CA CYS A 206 -13.43 3.25 -1.31
C CYS A 206 -13.90 4.71 -1.34
N CYS A 207 -15.04 5.02 -0.71
CA CYS A 207 -15.61 6.35 -0.78
C CYS A 207 -14.76 7.39 -0.04
N ARG A 208 -14.70 8.61 -0.59
CA ARG A 208 -14.19 9.79 0.13
C ARG A 208 -14.96 10.01 1.43
N GLY A 209 -14.30 10.59 2.42
CA GLY A 209 -14.87 10.87 3.73
C GLY A 209 -14.59 9.76 4.73
N ALA A 210 -15.65 9.22 5.36
CA ALA A 210 -15.53 8.33 6.51
C ALA A 210 -14.76 7.03 6.23
N GLN A 211 -14.96 6.42 5.05
CA GLN A 211 -14.30 5.16 4.69
C GLN A 211 -12.80 5.36 4.46
N LEU A 212 -12.39 6.31 3.61
CA LEU A 212 -10.97 6.61 3.45
C LEU A 212 -10.33 7.10 4.76
N MET A 213 -11.02 7.93 5.54
CA MET A 213 -10.49 8.39 6.82
C MET A 213 -10.28 7.25 7.82
N SER A 214 -11.12 6.20 7.83
CA SER A 214 -10.88 5.04 8.70
C SER A 214 -9.56 4.36 8.33
N LYS A 215 -9.24 4.28 7.03
CA LYS A 215 -7.95 3.78 6.56
C LYS A 215 -6.78 4.65 7.01
N TRP A 216 -6.90 5.96 6.85
CA TRP A 216 -5.85 6.90 7.26
C TRP A 216 -5.68 6.99 8.77
N ASN A 217 -6.67 6.61 9.58
CA ASN A 217 -6.53 6.50 11.03
C ASN A 217 -5.70 5.27 11.46
N MET A 218 -5.49 4.27 10.60
CA MET A 218 -4.60 3.14 10.89
C MET A 218 -3.12 3.52 10.77
N VAL A 219 -2.79 4.61 10.05
CA VAL A 219 -1.40 5.05 9.88
C VAL A 219 -0.82 5.47 11.24
N PRO A 220 0.24 4.83 11.75
CA PRO A 220 0.77 5.11 13.10
C PRO A 220 1.52 6.44 13.14
N ASN A 221 1.55 7.08 14.31
CA ASN A 221 2.28 8.33 14.49
C ASN A 221 3.81 8.17 14.38
N SER A 222 4.33 6.96 14.51
CA SER A 222 5.76 6.64 14.40
C SER A 222 6.25 6.41 12.96
N THR A 223 5.43 6.70 11.96
CA THR A 223 5.76 6.46 10.55
C THR A 223 6.80 7.47 10.05
N ASP A 224 7.96 7.01 9.61
CA ASP A 224 9.01 7.87 9.03
C ASP A 224 8.81 8.04 7.52
N VAL A 225 8.46 6.94 6.83
CA VAL A 225 8.15 6.91 5.41
C VAL A 225 6.75 6.33 5.22
N LEU A 226 5.85 7.14 4.67
CA LEU A 226 4.51 6.70 4.29
C LEU A 226 4.49 6.36 2.81
N LEU A 227 3.99 5.18 2.46
CA LEU A 227 3.78 4.71 1.09
C LEU A 227 2.28 4.54 0.85
N THR A 228 1.70 5.34 -0.04
CA THR A 228 0.30 5.17 -0.47
C THR A 228 0.23 5.14 -1.98
N HIS A 229 -0.83 4.59 -2.57
CA HIS A 229 -0.95 4.64 -4.02
C HIS A 229 -1.42 6.02 -4.50
N MET A 230 -2.49 6.57 -3.90
CA MET A 230 -3.04 7.90 -4.22
C MET A 230 -2.28 9.05 -3.54
N PRO A 231 -2.10 10.21 -4.22
CA PRO A 231 -1.55 11.42 -3.62
C PRO A 231 -2.46 12.07 -2.55
N PRO A 232 -1.87 12.78 -1.57
CA PRO A 232 -2.61 13.72 -0.74
C PRO A 232 -3.00 14.96 -1.57
N LEU A 233 -4.10 15.61 -1.16
CA LEU A 233 -4.59 16.82 -1.81
C LEU A 233 -3.48 17.88 -1.99
N GLY A 234 -3.37 18.43 -3.20
CA GLY A 234 -2.51 19.56 -3.52
C GLY A 234 -1.04 19.23 -3.81
N TYR A 235 -0.60 17.97 -3.69
CA TYR A 235 0.79 17.56 -3.92
C TYR A 235 0.88 16.50 -5.02
N GLY A 236 1.03 16.96 -6.28
CA GLY A 236 1.16 16.05 -7.43
C GLY A 236 -0.15 15.35 -7.78
N ASP A 237 -1.28 16.04 -7.58
CA ASP A 237 -2.64 15.50 -7.66
C ASP A 237 -3.55 16.28 -8.63
N ASN A 238 -2.95 17.10 -9.49
CA ASN A 238 -3.66 18.00 -10.38
C ASN A 238 -3.64 17.40 -11.79
N ILE A 239 -4.83 17.07 -12.30
CA ILE A 239 -5.01 16.57 -13.67
C ILE A 239 -5.10 17.79 -14.58
N ARG A 240 -4.07 18.01 -15.39
CA ARG A 240 -3.91 19.27 -16.12
C ARG A 240 -4.87 19.35 -17.30
N GLU A 241 -5.15 18.21 -17.91
CA GLU A 241 -6.00 18.09 -19.09
C GLU A 241 -7.47 18.42 -18.78
N ILE A 242 -7.89 18.20 -17.53
CA ILE A 242 -9.27 18.39 -17.06
C ILE A 242 -9.35 19.62 -16.15
N PHE A 243 -9.18 20.81 -16.74
CA PHE A 243 -9.43 22.11 -16.07
C PHE A 243 -8.67 22.34 -14.74
N GLN A 244 -7.47 21.76 -14.57
CA GLN A 244 -6.70 21.85 -13.32
C GLN A 244 -7.46 21.32 -12.08
N LYS A 245 -8.28 20.28 -12.26
CA LYS A 245 -9.02 19.64 -11.16
C LYS A 245 -8.04 18.94 -10.22
N HIS A 246 -8.27 19.10 -8.92
CA HIS A 246 -7.58 18.33 -7.89
C HIS A 246 -8.32 17.03 -7.62
N VAL A 247 -7.58 15.93 -7.53
CA VAL A 247 -8.13 14.59 -7.21
C VAL A 247 -7.51 13.96 -5.98
N GLY A 248 -6.49 14.59 -5.38
CA GLY A 248 -5.81 14.06 -4.20
C GLY A 248 -6.75 13.90 -3.01
N CYS A 249 -6.40 13.03 -2.07
CA CYS A 249 -7.23 12.77 -0.90
C CYS A 249 -7.08 13.89 0.14
N VAL A 250 -8.20 14.55 0.47
CA VAL A 250 -8.27 15.62 1.48
C VAL A 250 -7.94 15.09 2.87
N ASP A 251 -8.49 13.93 3.21
CA ASP A 251 -8.33 13.29 4.51
C ASP A 251 -6.91 12.75 4.72
N LEU A 252 -6.26 12.31 3.64
CA LEU A 252 -4.85 11.90 3.65
C LEU A 252 -3.93 13.09 3.92
N LEU A 253 -4.12 14.23 3.22
CA LEU A 253 -3.36 15.45 3.48
C LEU A 253 -3.52 15.89 4.95
N LYS A 254 -4.76 15.90 5.44
CA LYS A 254 -5.06 16.24 6.85
C LYS A 254 -4.31 15.32 7.81
N THR A 255 -4.30 14.02 7.54
CA THR A 255 -3.58 13.03 8.36
C THR A 255 -2.08 13.29 8.37
N VAL A 256 -1.49 13.49 7.20
CA VAL A 256 -0.06 13.76 7.02
C VAL A 256 0.34 15.04 7.73
N GLN A 257 -0.37 16.16 7.51
CA GLN A 257 0.07 17.46 8.02
C GLN A 257 -0.23 17.68 9.51
N THR A 258 -1.28 17.06 10.05
CA THR A 258 -1.75 17.37 11.42
C THR A 258 -1.42 16.31 12.45
N ARG A 259 -1.20 15.05 12.04
CA ARG A 259 -1.04 13.91 12.95
C ARG A 259 0.26 13.15 12.74
N VAL A 260 0.44 12.54 11.57
CA VAL A 260 1.53 11.59 11.33
C VAL A 260 2.85 12.29 11.04
N LYS A 261 2.83 13.31 10.17
CA LYS A 261 4.01 14.11 9.78
C LYS A 261 5.25 13.27 9.42
N PRO A 262 5.12 12.27 8.52
CA PRO A 262 6.26 11.47 8.10
C PRO A 262 7.32 12.36 7.44
N ALA A 263 8.59 11.96 7.48
CA ALA A 263 9.65 12.68 6.78
C ALA A 263 9.44 12.62 5.27
N TYR A 264 8.99 11.46 4.77
CA TYR A 264 8.68 11.23 3.36
C TYR A 264 7.29 10.60 3.18
N HIS A 265 6.56 11.05 2.18
CA HIS A 265 5.33 10.44 1.71
C HIS A 265 5.47 10.15 0.20
N VAL A 266 5.57 8.87 -0.14
CA VAL A 266 5.79 8.37 -1.50
C VAL A 266 4.49 7.78 -2.03
N TYR A 267 4.17 8.10 -3.27
CA TYR A 267 2.95 7.68 -3.96
C TYR A 267 3.09 7.81 -5.48
N GLY A 268 2.04 7.51 -6.21
CA GLY A 268 1.98 7.62 -7.66
C GLY A 268 0.58 7.98 -8.14
N HIS A 269 -0.04 7.12 -8.95
CA HIS A 269 -1.43 7.12 -9.42
C HIS A 269 -1.83 8.27 -10.36
N ILE A 270 -1.36 9.49 -10.09
CA ILE A 270 -1.62 10.66 -10.95
C ILE A 270 -0.35 10.95 -11.74
N HIS A 271 -0.29 10.49 -12.99
CA HIS A 271 0.96 10.42 -13.75
C HIS A 271 1.52 11.82 -14.07
N GLU A 272 0.66 12.81 -14.37
CA GLU A 272 1.12 14.19 -14.63
C GLU A 272 1.67 14.90 -13.38
N GLY A 273 1.47 14.28 -12.22
CA GLY A 273 1.89 14.74 -10.91
C GLY A 273 3.35 14.44 -10.56
N TYR A 274 4.08 13.67 -11.38
CA TYR A 274 5.45 13.22 -11.13
C TYR A 274 6.37 14.34 -10.59
N GLY A 275 7.13 14.00 -9.54
CA GLY A 275 8.16 14.86 -8.95
C GLY A 275 8.07 15.01 -7.43
N MET A 276 8.92 15.90 -6.89
CA MET A 276 9.07 16.10 -5.44
C MET A 276 8.69 17.50 -4.98
N ARG A 277 7.96 17.57 -3.87
CA ARG A 277 7.55 18.81 -3.20
C ARG A 277 7.73 18.68 -1.68
N THR A 278 7.78 19.79 -0.97
CA THR A 278 7.75 19.80 0.49
C THR A 278 6.84 20.89 1.02
N ASP A 279 6.29 20.68 2.21
CA ASP A 279 5.64 21.73 3.02
C ASP A 279 6.55 22.32 4.11
N GLY A 280 7.80 21.88 4.16
CA GLY A 280 8.79 22.22 5.18
C GLY A 280 8.88 21.19 6.33
N THR A 281 7.93 20.26 6.42
CA THR A 281 7.96 19.12 7.37
C THR A 281 8.08 17.80 6.63
N THR A 282 7.15 17.53 5.71
CA THR A 282 7.12 16.30 4.91
C THR A 282 7.62 16.57 3.50
N ILE A 283 8.35 15.62 2.93
CA ILE A 283 8.70 15.59 1.51
C ILE A 283 7.74 14.63 0.82
N PHE A 284 7.00 15.17 -0.14
CA PHE A 284 6.01 14.50 -0.94
C PHE A 284 6.62 14.08 -2.28
N VAL A 285 6.52 12.80 -2.61
CA VAL A 285 7.16 12.18 -3.77
C VAL A 285 6.11 11.47 -4.60
N ASN A 286 5.71 12.08 -5.72
CA ASN A 286 4.98 11.36 -6.76
C ASN A 286 6.02 10.68 -7.67
N ALA A 287 6.07 9.36 -7.61
CA ALA A 287 7.03 8.50 -8.28
C ALA A 287 6.42 7.78 -9.50
N ALA A 288 5.31 8.27 -10.05
CA ALA A 288 4.69 7.72 -11.25
C ALA A 288 5.68 7.74 -12.42
N VAL A 289 6.06 6.53 -12.86
CA VAL A 289 7.07 6.32 -13.89
C VAL A 289 6.48 6.52 -15.28
N CYS A 290 5.27 6.01 -15.49
CA CYS A 290 4.54 6.21 -16.73
C CYS A 290 3.91 7.60 -16.83
N ASP A 291 3.66 8.04 -18.06
CA ASP A 291 2.73 9.13 -18.38
C ASP A 291 1.31 8.58 -18.61
N GLU A 292 0.37 9.46 -18.97
CA GLU A 292 -1.05 9.11 -19.19
C GLU A 292 -1.27 8.14 -20.36
N ASP A 293 -0.30 8.05 -21.29
CA ASP A 293 -0.32 7.11 -22.41
C ASP A 293 0.37 5.77 -22.04
N TYR A 294 0.66 5.56 -20.76
CA TYR A 294 1.41 4.42 -20.21
C TYR A 294 2.83 4.28 -20.77
N ASN A 295 3.40 5.36 -21.32
CA ASN A 295 4.80 5.34 -21.71
C ASN A 295 5.65 5.65 -20.49
N ALA A 296 6.63 4.79 -20.23
CA ALA A 296 7.51 4.94 -19.09
C ALA A 296 8.59 6.01 -19.37
N VAL A 297 8.28 7.27 -19.05
CA VAL A 297 9.07 8.44 -19.44
C VAL A 297 9.81 9.08 -18.26
N ASN A 298 9.39 8.81 -17.03
CA ASN A 298 9.96 9.42 -15.83
C ASN A 298 11.04 8.52 -15.21
N SER A 299 12.13 9.14 -14.75
CA SER A 299 13.19 8.44 -14.04
C SER A 299 12.81 8.13 -12.59
N PRO A 300 13.36 7.09 -11.97
CA PRO A 300 13.20 6.83 -10.54
C PRO A 300 13.62 8.04 -9.68
N ILE A 301 12.90 8.28 -8.59
CA ILE A 301 13.21 9.36 -7.64
C ILE A 301 14.01 8.80 -6.47
N ILE A 302 15.09 9.48 -6.11
CA ILE A 302 16.01 9.03 -5.07
C ILE A 302 16.04 10.02 -3.91
N PHE A 303 16.00 9.51 -2.68
CA PHE A 303 16.31 10.27 -1.49
C PHE A 303 17.12 9.45 -0.47
N ASP A 304 17.86 10.16 0.38
CA ASP A 304 18.66 9.56 1.45
C ASP A 304 18.08 9.96 2.81
N ILE A 305 17.95 8.98 3.73
CA ILE A 305 17.67 9.23 5.15
C ILE A 305 18.95 9.01 5.95
N GLN A 306 19.32 10.01 6.75
CA GLN A 306 20.49 9.96 7.62
C GLN A 306 20.25 9.04 8.83
N LEU A 307 21.13 8.08 9.05
CA LEU A 307 21.11 7.24 10.26
C LEU A 307 21.60 8.03 11.49
N PRO A 308 21.26 7.59 12.72
CA PRO A 308 21.74 8.23 13.93
C PRO A 308 23.26 8.37 13.96
N LYS A 309 23.76 9.43 14.59
CA LYS A 309 25.20 9.73 14.60
C LYS A 309 26.01 8.55 15.13
N GLY A 310 26.96 8.07 14.31
CA GLY A 310 27.83 6.93 14.64
C GLY A 310 27.24 5.56 14.31
N VAL A 311 26.01 5.51 13.79
CA VAL A 311 25.38 4.28 13.27
C VAL A 311 25.63 4.20 11.77
N THR A 312 25.95 3.01 11.28
CA THR A 312 26.06 2.70 9.85
C THR A 312 25.11 1.57 9.52
N LYS A 313 24.87 1.30 8.23
CA LYS A 313 24.06 0.14 7.81
C LYS A 313 24.59 -1.19 8.35
N GLN A 314 25.90 -1.30 8.55
CA GLN A 314 26.53 -2.50 9.13
C GLN A 314 26.16 -2.71 10.61
N SER A 315 25.80 -1.64 11.34
CA SER A 315 25.41 -1.71 12.75
C SER A 315 24.17 -2.57 13.00
N PHE A 316 23.35 -2.82 11.97
CA PHE A 316 22.14 -3.64 12.05
C PHE A 316 22.39 -5.14 11.81
N GLY A 317 23.60 -5.52 11.36
CA GLY A 317 23.94 -6.92 11.06
C GLY A 317 22.93 -7.58 10.11
N ASP A 318 22.50 -8.79 10.46
CA ASP A 318 21.48 -9.55 9.73
C ASP A 318 20.05 -9.16 10.11
N ASN A 319 19.84 -8.53 11.28
CA ASN A 319 18.53 -8.13 11.81
C ASN A 319 18.11 -6.74 11.29
N GLN A 320 18.11 -6.57 9.97
CA GLN A 320 17.82 -5.27 9.36
C GLN A 320 16.33 -4.99 9.22
N VAL A 321 15.50 -6.03 9.24
CA VAL A 321 14.06 -5.97 8.97
C VAL A 321 13.30 -6.45 10.20
N GLU A 322 12.37 -5.63 10.69
CA GLU A 322 11.47 -5.98 11.79
C GLU A 322 10.03 -5.69 11.35
N TRP A 323 9.13 -6.67 11.47
CA TRP A 323 7.70 -6.43 11.31
C TRP A 323 7.15 -5.72 12.54
N VAL A 324 6.42 -4.63 12.33
CA VAL A 324 5.82 -3.83 13.41
C VAL A 324 4.32 -3.97 13.33
N ILE A 325 3.68 -4.30 14.46
CA ILE A 325 2.22 -4.29 14.59
C ILE A 325 1.86 -3.03 15.38
N PRO A 326 1.38 -1.97 14.74
CA PRO A 326 1.06 -0.73 15.43
C PRO A 326 -0.24 -0.85 16.23
N THR A 327 -0.29 -0.18 17.37
CA THR A 327 -1.48 -0.12 18.23
C THR A 327 -2.68 0.49 17.50
N GLU A 328 -2.46 1.47 16.64
CA GLU A 328 -3.48 2.16 15.85
C GLU A 328 -4.13 1.23 14.82
N THR A 329 -3.38 0.25 14.31
CA THR A 329 -3.89 -0.79 13.42
C THR A 329 -4.77 -1.78 14.22
N LEU A 330 -4.29 -2.25 15.38
CA LEU A 330 -5.03 -3.20 16.23
C LEU A 330 -6.35 -2.63 16.78
N ALA A 331 -6.37 -1.36 17.18
CA ALA A 331 -7.53 -0.68 17.75
C ALA A 331 -8.69 -0.42 16.76
N LEU A 332 -8.56 -0.88 15.51
CA LEU A 332 -9.62 -0.86 14.49
C LEU A 332 -10.04 -2.27 14.08
N TYR A 333 -9.13 -3.26 14.14
CA TYR A 333 -9.51 -4.67 13.92
C TYR A 333 -10.41 -5.22 15.03
N GLU A 334 -10.39 -4.68 16.26
CA GLU A 334 -11.34 -5.05 17.32
C GLU A 334 -12.81 -4.75 16.94
N GLU A 335 -13.09 -3.80 16.04
CA GLU A 335 -14.44 -3.49 15.56
C GLU A 335 -14.87 -4.34 14.33
N ASP A 336 -13.93 -4.98 13.62
CA ASP A 336 -14.15 -5.72 12.36
C ASP A 336 -13.97 -7.25 12.47
N ILE A 337 -13.61 -7.79 13.65
CA ILE A 337 -13.36 -9.22 13.88
C ILE A 337 -14.61 -10.10 13.66
N GLU A 338 -15.83 -9.56 13.72
CA GLU A 338 -17.06 -10.35 13.46
C GLU A 338 -17.17 -10.83 12.00
N ILE A 339 -16.51 -10.17 11.04
CA ILE A 339 -16.67 -10.48 9.60
C ILE A 339 -15.70 -11.57 9.12
N VAL A 340 -14.55 -11.76 9.78
CA VAL A 340 -13.50 -12.68 9.31
C VAL A 340 -13.86 -14.15 9.55
N PHE A 341 -14.77 -14.45 10.49
CA PHE A 341 -15.12 -15.82 10.85
C PHE A 341 -16.19 -16.46 9.95
N GLU A 342 -16.99 -15.69 9.20
CA GLU A 342 -18.00 -16.25 8.29
C GLU A 342 -17.40 -16.74 6.96
N ASP A 343 -16.41 -16.03 6.40
CA ASP A 343 -15.82 -16.35 5.09
C ASP A 343 -14.88 -17.58 5.12
N TYR A 344 -14.42 -18.03 6.30
CA TYR A 344 -13.58 -19.22 6.44
C TYR A 344 -14.38 -20.54 6.45
N GLN A 345 -15.71 -20.51 6.53
CA GLN A 345 -16.55 -21.71 6.57
C GLN A 345 -17.03 -22.21 5.21
N GLU A 346 -16.84 -21.46 4.11
CA GLU A 346 -17.34 -21.84 2.78
C GLU A 346 -16.26 -22.39 1.82
N PHE A 347 -15.33 -23.19 2.31
CA PHE A 347 -14.61 -24.13 1.44
C PHE A 347 -15.24 -25.52 1.61
N PRO A 348 -16.01 -26.03 0.63
CA PRO A 348 -16.51 -27.38 0.70
C PRO A 348 -15.33 -28.36 0.68
N ASP A 349 -15.23 -29.12 1.76
CA ASP A 349 -14.29 -30.19 2.00
C ASP A 349 -14.63 -31.38 1.07
N GLU A 350 -14.28 -31.27 -0.22
CA GLU A 350 -14.46 -32.37 -1.17
C GLU A 350 -13.13 -33.09 -1.46
N GLY A 351 -12.95 -34.22 -0.77
CA GLY A 351 -12.27 -35.38 -1.34
C GLY A 351 -10.91 -35.71 -0.76
N ALA A 352 -10.90 -36.27 0.46
CA ALA A 352 -9.81 -37.13 0.90
C ALA A 352 -9.71 -38.36 -0.02
N VAL A 353 -8.84 -38.30 -1.03
CA VAL A 353 -8.40 -39.47 -1.78
C VAL A 353 -7.01 -39.87 -1.27
N SER A 354 -6.97 -41.03 -0.62
CA SER A 354 -5.78 -41.67 -0.11
C SER A 354 -4.73 -41.89 -1.21
N THR A 355 -3.51 -41.40 -1.02
CA THR A 355 -2.32 -42.02 -1.63
C THR A 355 -1.25 -42.20 -0.56
N GLY A 356 -0.75 -43.42 -0.46
CA GLY A 356 0.27 -43.81 0.51
C GLY A 356 1.68 -43.46 0.05
N GLY A 357 2.55 -43.31 1.04
CA GLY A 357 3.94 -43.78 1.05
C GLY A 357 4.89 -43.29 -0.04
N GLY A 358 5.79 -42.38 0.32
CA GLY A 358 7.04 -42.14 -0.40
C GLY A 358 7.58 -40.75 -0.10
N GLY A 359 8.60 -40.67 0.76
CA GLY A 359 9.13 -39.39 1.24
C GLY A 359 10.00 -38.66 0.23
N GLN A 360 10.16 -37.34 0.45
CA GLN A 360 11.43 -36.65 0.28
C GLN A 360 11.38 -35.24 0.92
N GLU A 361 12.48 -34.95 1.62
CA GLU A 361 13.16 -33.66 1.80
C GLU A 361 12.37 -32.46 2.34
N GLY A 362 12.67 -32.12 3.61
CA GLY A 362 12.19 -30.94 4.29
C GLY A 362 12.79 -29.66 3.72
N HIS A 363 11.97 -28.88 3.03
CA HIS A 363 12.15 -27.45 2.95
C HIS A 363 11.63 -26.84 4.26
N GLU A 364 12.48 -26.10 4.95
CA GLU A 364 12.09 -25.28 6.10
C GLU A 364 11.25 -24.11 5.56
N VAL A 365 9.92 -24.30 5.53
CA VAL A 365 8.97 -23.27 5.13
C VAL A 365 8.92 -22.24 6.25
N LEU A 366 9.44 -21.03 5.98
CA LEU A 366 9.26 -19.89 6.87
C LEU A 366 7.75 -19.65 7.07
N PRO A 367 7.28 -19.37 8.29
CA PRO A 367 5.86 -19.18 8.56
C PRO A 367 5.27 -18.10 7.65
N THR A 368 4.13 -18.39 7.05
CA THR A 368 3.45 -17.42 6.20
C THR A 368 2.95 -16.21 7.01
N HIS A 369 2.87 -15.03 6.38
CA HIS A 369 2.43 -13.79 7.03
C HIS A 369 1.03 -13.90 7.66
N ALA A 370 0.12 -14.65 7.03
CA ALA A 370 -1.20 -14.93 7.60
C ALA A 370 -1.11 -15.82 8.86
N GLU A 371 -0.27 -16.85 8.89
CA GLU A 371 -0.07 -17.66 10.10
C GLU A 371 0.62 -16.88 11.21
N THR A 372 1.54 -15.97 10.88
CA THR A 372 2.20 -15.14 11.89
C THR A 372 1.22 -14.12 12.49
N ILE A 373 0.38 -13.49 11.66
CA ILE A 373 -0.67 -12.59 12.15
C ILE A 373 -1.76 -13.37 12.89
N LEU A 374 -2.27 -14.47 12.35
CA LEU A 374 -3.28 -15.31 13.01
C LEU A 374 -2.76 -15.90 14.32
N ASN A 375 -1.56 -16.48 14.34
CA ASN A 375 -1.00 -17.06 15.57
C ASN A 375 -0.74 -15.99 16.63
N ASN A 376 -0.32 -14.79 16.23
CA ASN A 376 -0.08 -13.69 17.18
C ASN A 376 -1.38 -13.04 17.64
N VAL A 377 -2.36 -12.83 16.76
CA VAL A 377 -3.71 -12.34 17.12
C VAL A 377 -4.41 -13.35 18.04
N VAL A 378 -4.35 -14.66 17.73
CA VAL A 378 -4.86 -15.73 18.60
C VAL A 378 -4.11 -15.76 19.93
N SER A 379 -2.79 -15.54 19.95
CA SER A 379 -2.04 -15.50 21.22
C SER A 379 -2.39 -14.31 22.11
N VAL A 380 -2.74 -13.16 21.51
CA VAL A 380 -3.18 -11.95 22.22
C VAL A 380 -4.63 -12.09 22.69
N LEU A 381 -5.51 -12.67 21.87
CA LEU A 381 -6.91 -12.94 22.22
C LEU A 381 -7.03 -14.01 23.33
N LEU A 382 -6.20 -15.06 23.29
CA LEU A 382 -6.14 -16.07 24.36
C LEU A 382 -5.57 -15.53 25.68
N GLN A 383 -4.89 -14.37 25.67
CA GLN A 383 -4.48 -13.66 26.88
C GLN A 383 -5.58 -12.73 27.42
N SER A 384 -6.51 -12.26 26.58
CA SER A 384 -7.64 -11.42 26.99
C SER A 384 -8.87 -12.22 27.44
N ASP A 385 -9.07 -13.44 26.94
CA ASP A 385 -10.23 -14.30 27.30
C ASP A 385 -10.13 -14.99 28.68
N ALA A 386 -9.13 -14.64 29.48
CA ALA A 386 -9.06 -15.08 30.88
C ALA A 386 -9.95 -14.23 31.83
N GLU A 387 -10.52 -13.12 31.38
CA GLU A 387 -11.39 -12.27 32.21
C GLU A 387 -12.66 -11.82 31.46
N SER A 388 -13.81 -12.26 31.97
CA SER A 388 -15.18 -11.78 31.74
C SER A 388 -16.04 -12.45 30.65
N VAL A 389 -16.83 -13.43 31.10
CA VAL A 389 -18.10 -13.83 30.48
C VAL A 389 -19.23 -13.18 31.26
N SER A 390 -20.06 -12.33 30.63
CA SER A 390 -21.53 -12.31 30.83
C SER A 390 -22.30 -11.28 29.97
N SER A 391 -23.33 -11.82 29.31
CA SER A 391 -24.65 -11.26 28.93
C SER A 391 -24.82 -10.33 27.71
N GLU A 392 -25.65 -10.83 26.80
CA GLU A 392 -26.25 -10.28 25.57
C GLU A 392 -27.21 -9.08 25.79
N SER A 393 -27.41 -8.25 24.74
CA SER A 393 -28.74 -8.03 24.12
C SER A 393 -28.70 -7.07 22.90
N ASP A 394 -29.15 -7.58 21.74
CA ASP A 394 -29.97 -6.98 20.65
C ASP A 394 -30.15 -5.45 20.53
N VAL A 395 -29.96 -4.86 19.31
CA VAL A 395 -30.88 -3.89 18.64
C VAL A 395 -30.54 -3.66 17.13
N SER A 396 -31.50 -4.08 16.28
CA SER A 396 -32.01 -3.57 14.98
C SER A 396 -31.14 -2.87 13.89
N ARG A 397 -31.21 -3.45 12.68
CA ARG A 397 -30.96 -2.88 11.35
C ARG A 397 -31.94 -1.74 10.98
N LYS A 398 -31.45 -0.67 10.31
CA LYS A 398 -32.22 0.11 9.31
C LYS A 398 -31.32 0.93 8.34
N SER A 399 -31.53 0.63 7.05
CA SER A 399 -31.45 1.44 5.81
C SER A 399 -30.20 2.27 5.46
N LEU A 400 -29.50 1.82 4.42
CA LEU A 400 -28.69 2.64 3.50
C LEU A 400 -29.38 2.62 2.13
N ASP A 401 -29.96 3.75 1.73
CA ASP A 401 -30.43 3.99 0.36
C ASP A 401 -30.31 5.50 0.10
N SER A 402 -29.22 5.90 -0.55
CA SER A 402 -29.14 7.12 -1.39
C SER A 402 -27.71 7.31 -1.91
N CYS A 403 -27.36 6.68 -3.03
CA CYS A 403 -26.23 7.12 -3.84
C CYS A 403 -26.42 6.63 -5.28
N GLU A 404 -27.28 7.31 -6.05
CA GLU A 404 -27.52 6.90 -7.45
C GLU A 404 -27.62 8.05 -8.46
N SER A 405 -27.29 9.30 -8.11
CA SER A 405 -27.58 10.40 -9.04
C SER A 405 -26.53 11.50 -9.24
N GLN A 406 -25.26 11.30 -8.86
CA GLN A 406 -24.22 12.28 -9.24
C GLN A 406 -22.85 11.76 -9.71
N ASP A 407 -22.57 10.45 -9.65
CA ASP A 407 -21.21 9.93 -9.94
C ASP A 407 -20.98 9.46 -11.39
N ARG A 408 -21.82 9.87 -12.35
CA ARG A 408 -21.67 9.47 -13.77
C ARG A 408 -20.65 10.31 -14.56
N LEU A 409 -19.91 11.23 -13.95
CA LEU A 409 -18.94 12.07 -14.66
C LEU A 409 -17.47 11.97 -14.20
N ASP A 410 -17.17 11.24 -13.11
CA ASP A 410 -15.84 11.28 -12.49
C ASP A 410 -15.02 9.97 -12.66
N CYS A 411 -15.44 9.06 -13.55
CA CYS A 411 -14.75 7.77 -13.79
C CYS A 411 -14.61 7.39 -15.28
N ALA A 412 -14.68 8.34 -16.21
CA ALA A 412 -14.66 8.05 -17.66
C ALA A 412 -13.67 8.93 -18.45
N ILE A 413 -12.54 9.32 -17.86
CA ILE A 413 -11.49 10.03 -18.62
C ILE A 413 -10.20 9.25 -18.41
N GLY A 414 -9.77 8.60 -19.49
CA GLY A 414 -8.70 7.60 -19.53
C GLY A 414 -9.19 6.26 -20.09
N HIS A 415 -9.83 6.25 -21.27
CA HIS A 415 -9.86 5.19 -22.29
C HIS A 415 -11.07 5.39 -23.23
N GLU A 416 -10.81 5.94 -24.42
CA GLU A 416 -11.67 5.65 -25.59
C GLU A 416 -11.26 4.26 -26.09
N ASP A 417 -12.25 3.36 -26.17
CA ASP A 417 -12.12 2.06 -26.82
C ASP A 417 -11.68 2.24 -28.28
N SER A 418 -10.44 1.87 -28.61
CA SER A 418 -10.04 1.67 -29.99
C SER A 418 -10.65 0.35 -30.48
N GLU A 419 -11.89 0.39 -30.96
CA GLU A 419 -12.46 -0.69 -31.77
C GLU A 419 -11.61 -0.83 -33.06
N TYR A 420 -10.84 -1.92 -33.14
CA TYR A 420 -10.26 -2.38 -34.40
C TYR A 420 -11.40 -2.89 -35.30
N THR A 421 -11.92 -2.03 -36.17
CA THR A 421 -12.70 -2.46 -37.33
C THR A 421 -11.75 -2.97 -38.41
N LEU A 422 -11.75 -4.30 -38.59
CA LEU A 422 -11.27 -4.95 -39.81
C LEU A 422 -12.23 -4.58 -40.95
N GLU A 423 -11.88 -3.57 -41.75
CA GLU A 423 -12.55 -3.35 -43.04
C GLU A 423 -11.78 -4.04 -44.17
N ASP A 424 -12.46 -5.02 -44.77
CA ASP A 424 -12.11 -5.70 -46.02
C ASP A 424 -11.90 -4.70 -47.17
N GLY A 425 -10.64 -4.50 -47.55
CA GLY A 425 -10.26 -3.78 -48.77
C GLY A 425 -10.37 -4.66 -50.02
N GLY A 426 -11.60 -4.95 -50.45
CA GLY A 426 -11.90 -5.52 -51.77
C GLY A 426 -11.93 -4.44 -52.85
N GLY A 427 -11.08 -4.60 -53.88
CA GLY A 427 -10.77 -3.60 -54.90
C GLY A 427 -11.90 -3.14 -55.84
N GLY A 428 -11.59 -2.09 -56.60
CA GLY A 428 -12.46 -1.59 -57.67
C GLY A 428 -11.83 -0.45 -58.46
N ILE A 429 -11.37 -0.78 -59.66
CA ILE A 429 -10.74 0.04 -60.69
C ILE A 429 -11.78 1.00 -61.30
N HIS A 430 -11.52 2.32 -61.33
CA HIS A 430 -11.46 3.19 -62.54
C HIS A 430 -11.34 4.67 -62.21
#